data_AF-A0AAV4EQ65-F1
#
_entry.id   AF-A0AAV4EQ65-F1
#
_cell.length_a   1.000
_cell.length_b   1.000
_cell.length_c   1.000
_cell.angle_alpha   90.00
_cell.angle_beta   90.00
_cell.angle_gamma   90.00
#
_symmetry.space_group_name_H-M   'P 1'
#
loop_
_entity.id
_entity.type
_entity.pdbx_description
1 polymer ?
#
loop_
_entity_poly.entity_id
_entity_poly.type
_entity_poly.pdbx_seq_one_letter_code
_entity_poly.pdbx_strand_id
1 'polypeptide(L)'
;MPDDERCQQFADYLLHNYVQTTSRFQPEIWACFTKDNRTTNACESFHSRLSRMFYSPSPNIFVFTENLRLIETEASLKRKKTPNHPNLAQARKTEIGKARGSPKRLFRRQNR
;
A
#
# COMPACT_ATOMS: atom_id res chain seq x y z
N MET A 1 -14.03 -56.34 17.84
CA MET A 1 -13.66 -55.66 16.59
C MET A 1 -13.34 -56.76 15.58
N PRO A 2 -13.78 -56.67 14.32
CA PRO A 2 -13.36 -57.65 13.32
C PRO A 2 -11.84 -57.60 13.18
N ASP A 3 -11.18 -58.76 13.05
CA ASP A 3 -9.73 -58.90 12.82
C ASP A 3 -9.39 -58.42 11.40
N ASP A 4 -9.48 -57.11 11.19
CA ASP A 4 -9.01 -56.44 9.98
C ASP A 4 -7.76 -55.63 10.34
N GLU A 5 -6.63 -56.05 9.79
CA GLU A 5 -5.33 -55.43 9.99
C GLU A 5 -5.36 -53.92 9.66
N ARG A 6 -6.15 -53.53 8.66
CA ARG A 6 -6.27 -52.12 8.24
C ARG A 6 -6.95 -51.29 9.32
N CYS A 7 -7.92 -51.86 10.04
CA CYS A 7 -8.58 -51.20 11.15
C CYS A 7 -7.64 -51.02 12.34
N GLN A 8 -6.77 -52.00 12.60
CA GLN A 8 -5.74 -51.90 13.64
C GLN A 8 -4.71 -50.82 13.29
N GLN A 9 -4.16 -50.84 12.07
CA GLN A 9 -3.20 -49.84 11.60
C GLN A 9 -3.77 -48.42 11.66
N PHE A 10 -5.04 -48.25 11.29
CA PHE A 10 -5.72 -46.95 11.39
C PHE A 10 -5.90 -46.50 12.84
N ALA A 11 -6.30 -47.41 13.74
CA ALA A 11 -6.46 -47.12 15.15
C ALA A 11 -5.11 -46.74 15.80
N ASP A 12 -4.05 -47.48 15.49
CA ASP A 12 -2.70 -47.19 15.98
C ASP A 12 -2.19 -45.85 15.46
N TYR A 13 -2.42 -45.55 14.18
CA TYR A 13 -2.08 -44.26 13.60
C TYR A 13 -2.76 -43.11 14.36
N LEU A 14 -4.06 -43.21 14.61
CA LEU A 14 -4.80 -42.19 15.38
C LEU A 14 -4.28 -42.08 16.80
N LEU A 15 -4.04 -43.21 17.46
CA LEU A 15 -3.56 -43.26 18.84
C LEU A 15 -2.21 -42.52 18.97
N HIS A 16 -1.26 -42.85 18.09
CA HIS A 16 0.09 -42.29 18.13
C HIS A 16 0.17 -40.83 17.66
N ASN A 17 -0.66 -40.41 16.70
CA ASN A 17 -0.57 -39.06 16.13
C ASN A 17 -1.47 -38.02 16.81
N TYR A 18 -2.57 -38.44 17.45
CA TYR A 18 -3.60 -37.52 17.93
C TYR A 18 -4.08 -37.71 19.38
N VAL A 19 -3.90 -38.91 19.96
CA VAL A 19 -4.50 -39.24 21.27
C VAL A 19 -3.45 -39.31 22.38
N GLN A 20 -2.28 -39.89 22.13
CA GLN A 20 -1.21 -39.99 23.12
C GLN A 20 -0.72 -38.61 23.56
N THR A 21 -0.30 -38.47 24.82
CA THR A 21 0.25 -37.21 25.36
C THR A 21 1.57 -36.83 24.69
N THR A 22 2.30 -37.80 24.12
CA THR A 22 3.51 -37.56 23.32
C THR A 22 3.21 -37.36 21.83
N SER A 23 1.94 -37.33 21.45
CA SER A 23 1.54 -37.21 20.04
C SER A 23 1.88 -35.84 19.48
N ARG A 24 2.16 -35.80 18.18
CA ARG A 24 2.47 -34.55 17.47
C ARG A 24 1.30 -33.57 17.47
N PHE A 25 0.07 -34.08 17.51
CA PHE A 25 -1.16 -33.30 17.45
C PHE A 25 -2.05 -33.62 18.65
N GLN A 26 -1.59 -33.22 19.84
CA GLN A 26 -2.28 -33.50 21.09
C GLN A 26 -3.75 -33.02 21.09
N PRO A 27 -4.63 -33.68 21.86
CA PRO A 27 -6.03 -33.27 22.02
C PRO A 27 -6.21 -31.80 22.38
N GLU A 28 -5.31 -31.19 23.13
CA GLU A 28 -5.36 -29.77 23.46
C GLU A 28 -5.32 -28.85 22.22
N ILE A 29 -4.82 -29.31 21.08
CA ILE A 29 -4.75 -28.52 19.86
C ILE A 29 -6.10 -28.53 19.11
N TRP A 30 -6.77 -29.69 19.04
CA TRP A 30 -7.98 -29.87 18.23
C TRP A 30 -9.28 -30.02 19.05
N ALA A 31 -9.18 -30.60 20.25
CA ALA A 31 -10.28 -30.79 21.20
C ALA A 31 -10.43 -29.61 22.18
N CYS A 32 -9.43 -28.73 22.31
CA CYS A 32 -9.60 -27.53 23.14
C CYS A 32 -10.72 -26.66 22.56
N PHE A 33 -11.75 -26.44 23.40
CA PHE A 33 -12.90 -25.64 23.05
C PHE A 33 -12.66 -24.20 23.49
N THR A 34 -11.89 -23.45 22.71
CA THR A 34 -11.87 -21.98 22.86
C THR A 34 -13.07 -21.42 22.10
N LYS A 35 -13.95 -20.72 22.82
CA LYS A 35 -15.21 -20.16 22.28
C LYS A 35 -14.98 -19.23 21.08
N ASP A 36 -13.80 -18.63 20.98
CA ASP A 36 -13.46 -17.62 19.98
C ASP A 36 -12.97 -18.21 18.64
N ASN A 37 -12.46 -19.45 18.61
CA ASN A 37 -11.81 -20.01 17.41
C ASN A 37 -12.73 -20.83 16.50
N ARG A 38 -14.01 -20.99 16.86
CA ARG A 38 -14.94 -21.89 16.15
C ARG A 38 -16.10 -21.22 15.44
N THR A 39 -16.24 -19.90 15.50
CA THR A 39 -17.32 -19.26 14.73
C THR A 39 -16.82 -18.89 13.34
N THR A 40 -17.36 -19.57 12.33
CA THR A 40 -17.22 -19.20 10.91
C THR A 40 -17.78 -17.80 10.62
N ASN A 41 -18.43 -17.16 11.59
CA ASN A 41 -18.88 -15.77 11.58
C ASN A 41 -17.85 -14.79 10.99
N ALA A 42 -16.56 -14.94 11.29
CA ALA A 42 -15.53 -14.06 10.72
C ALA A 42 -15.38 -14.26 9.19
N CYS A 43 -15.28 -15.51 8.73
CA CYS A 43 -15.19 -15.82 7.30
C CYS A 43 -16.50 -15.49 6.56
N GLU A 44 -17.65 -15.87 7.13
CA GLU A 44 -18.98 -15.59 6.58
C GLU A 44 -19.25 -14.08 6.50
N SER A 45 -18.90 -13.32 7.54
CA SER A 45 -19.05 -11.85 7.51
C SER A 45 -18.12 -11.20 6.49
N PHE A 46 -16.88 -11.70 6.34
CA PHE A 46 -15.96 -11.24 5.30
C PHE A 46 -16.53 -11.50 3.90
N HIS A 47 -16.96 -12.73 3.60
CA HIS A 47 -17.52 -13.09 2.30
C HIS A 47 -18.84 -12.37 2.00
N SER A 48 -19.70 -12.21 2.99
CA SER A 48 -20.95 -11.44 2.89
C SER A 48 -20.67 -9.97 2.57
N ARG A 49 -19.73 -9.35 3.31
CA ARG A 49 -19.32 -7.96 3.07
C ARG A 49 -18.68 -7.79 1.69
N LEU A 50 -17.78 -8.69 1.30
CA LEU A 50 -17.13 -8.66 -0.01
C LEU A 50 -18.15 -8.77 -1.14
N SER A 51 -19.08 -9.72 -1.05
CA SER A 51 -20.16 -9.88 -2.04
C SER A 51 -21.01 -8.61 -2.13
N ARG A 52 -21.36 -8.01 -0.99
CA ARG A 52 -22.10 -6.74 -0.95
C ARG A 52 -21.33 -5.60 -1.63
N MET A 53 -20.01 -5.56 -1.61
CA MET A 53 -19.27 -4.51 -2.34
C MET A 53 -19.44 -4.63 -3.87
N PHE A 54 -19.54 -5.85 -4.41
CA PHE A 54 -19.73 -6.07 -5.85
C PHE A 54 -21.18 -5.89 -6.30
N TYR A 55 -22.13 -6.26 -5.44
CA TYR A 55 -23.56 -6.28 -5.77
C TYR A 55 -24.37 -5.15 -5.11
N SER A 56 -23.76 -4.33 -4.25
CA SER A 56 -24.38 -3.07 -3.86
C SER A 56 -24.54 -2.21 -5.11
N PRO A 57 -25.59 -1.37 -5.19
CA PRO A 57 -25.64 -0.33 -6.20
C PRO A 57 -24.39 0.51 -6.04
N SER A 58 -23.38 0.22 -6.87
CA SER A 58 -22.22 1.06 -7.00
C SER A 58 -22.74 2.44 -7.35
N PRO A 59 -22.12 3.52 -6.84
CA PRO A 59 -22.39 4.83 -7.41
C PRO A 59 -22.26 4.66 -8.93
N ASN A 60 -23.32 5.00 -9.66
CA ASN A 60 -23.46 4.73 -11.08
C ASN A 60 -22.11 4.97 -11.76
N ILE A 61 -21.55 3.94 -12.40
CA ILE A 61 -20.19 4.02 -12.97
C ILE A 61 -20.03 5.23 -13.89
N PHE A 62 -21.10 5.63 -14.59
CA PHE A 62 -21.13 6.83 -15.41
C PHE A 62 -20.94 8.09 -14.57
N VAL A 63 -21.64 8.22 -13.44
CA VAL A 63 -21.49 9.33 -12.48
C VAL A 63 -20.09 9.35 -11.88
N PHE A 64 -19.52 8.19 -11.55
CA PHE A 64 -18.15 8.12 -11.06
C PHE A 64 -17.14 8.59 -12.11
N THR A 65 -17.26 8.12 -13.36
CA THR A 65 -16.37 8.55 -14.45
C THR A 65 -16.52 10.03 -14.81
N GLU A 66 -17.73 10.58 -14.73
CA GLU A 66 -17.98 12.00 -14.98
C GLU A 66 -17.31 12.88 -13.91
N ASN A 67 -17.46 12.51 -12.64
CA ASN A 67 -16.80 13.21 -11.53
C ASN A 67 -15.26 13.18 -11.64
N LEU A 68 -14.68 12.03 -12.01
CA LEU A 68 -13.23 11.95 -12.25
C LEU A 68 -12.79 12.90 -13.37
N ARG A 69 -13.54 12.95 -14.46
CA ARG A 69 -13.22 13.82 -15.60
C ARG A 69 -13.36 15.30 -15.23
N LEU A 70 -14.35 15.67 -14.41
CA LEU A 70 -14.48 17.02 -13.86
C LEU A 70 -13.23 17.40 -13.06
N ILE A 71 -12.80 16.55 -12.12
CA ILE A 71 -11.60 16.79 -11.30
C ILE A 71 -10.36 16.97 -12.17
N GLU A 72 -10.18 16.13 -13.20
CA GLU A 72 -9.07 16.27 -14.15
C GLU A 72 -9.11 17.60 -14.91
N THR A 73 -10.30 18.00 -15.39
CA THR A 73 -10.44 19.27 -16.12
C THR A 73 -10.13 20.46 -15.22
N GLU A 74 -10.61 20.49 -13.98
CA GLU A 74 -10.32 21.54 -13.00
C GLU A 74 -8.83 21.61 -12.66
N ALA A 75 -8.19 20.47 -12.41
CA ALA A 75 -6.75 20.40 -12.15
C ALA A 75 -5.94 20.91 -13.35
N SER A 76 -6.35 20.56 -14.57
CA SER A 76 -5.69 21.02 -15.80
C SER A 76 -5.85 22.53 -16.00
N LEU A 77 -7.05 23.08 -15.74
CA LEU A 77 -7.33 24.51 -15.85
C LEU A 77 -6.55 25.30 -14.79
N LYS A 78 -6.48 24.79 -13.56
CA LYS A 78 -5.68 25.38 -12.49
C LYS A 78 -4.19 25.40 -12.84
N ARG A 79 -3.67 24.32 -13.44
CA ARG A 79 -2.29 24.23 -13.95
C ARG A 79 -2.02 25.20 -15.11
N LYS A 80 -2.99 25.42 -15.99
CA LYS A 80 -2.85 26.40 -17.10
C LYS A 80 -2.91 27.86 -16.63
N LYS A 81 -3.58 28.11 -15.50
CA LYS A 81 -3.71 29.44 -14.89
C LYS A 81 -2.51 29.85 -14.04
N THR A 82 -1.61 28.92 -13.67
CA THR A 82 -0.34 29.32 -13.05
C THR A 82 0.50 30.01 -14.11
N PRO A 83 0.92 31.27 -13.92
CA PRO A 83 1.83 31.91 -14.86
C PRO A 83 3.09 31.05 -14.88
N ASN A 84 3.51 30.63 -16.08
CA ASN A 84 4.85 30.09 -16.28
C ASN A 84 5.80 31.08 -15.59
N HIS A 85 6.46 30.64 -14.52
CA HIS A 85 7.47 31.45 -13.86
C HIS A 85 8.45 31.86 -14.97
N PRO A 86 8.76 33.16 -15.14
CA PRO A 86 9.60 33.60 -16.25
C PRO A 86 10.90 32.78 -16.23
N ASN A 87 11.22 32.21 -17.39
CA ASN A 87 12.37 31.37 -17.66
C ASN A 87 13.61 31.83 -16.87
N LEU A 88 14.13 30.99 -15.97
CA LEU A 88 15.43 31.18 -15.30
C LEU A 88 16.59 31.36 -16.31
N ALA A 89 16.38 31.04 -17.58
CA ALA A 89 17.30 31.29 -18.68
C ALA A 89 17.50 32.78 -19.03
N GLN A 90 16.55 33.67 -18.71
CA GLN A 90 16.69 35.11 -18.99
C GLN A 90 17.53 35.83 -17.91
N ALA A 91 17.54 35.33 -16.67
CA ALA A 91 18.25 35.95 -15.55
C ALA A 91 19.78 35.85 -15.65
N ARG A 92 20.33 34.80 -16.30
CA ARG A 92 21.79 34.64 -16.47
C ARG A 92 22.42 35.56 -17.51
N LYS A 93 21.63 36.19 -18.39
CA LYS A 93 22.14 37.09 -19.45
C LYS A 93 22.40 38.52 -18.94
N THR A 94 21.72 38.96 -17.88
CA THR A 94 21.82 40.33 -17.35
C THR A 94 23.05 40.54 -16.46
N GLU A 95 23.61 39.47 -15.88
CA GLU A 95 24.76 39.58 -14.96
C GLU A 95 26.12 39.56 -15.69
N ILE A 96 26.22 38.93 -16.86
CA ILE A 96 27.49 38.83 -17.61
C ILE A 96 27.82 40.15 -18.35
N GLY A 97 26.82 40.99 -18.64
CA GLY A 97 27.01 42.27 -19.33
C GLY A 97 27.53 43.43 -18.45
N LYS A 98 27.44 43.33 -17.12
CA LYS A 98 27.87 44.41 -16.20
C LYS A 98 29.33 44.33 -15.73
N ALA A 99 30.05 43.26 -16.04
CA ALA A 99 31.41 43.02 -15.56
C ALA A 99 32.54 43.53 -16.49
N ARG A 100 32.24 44.36 -17.51
CA ARG A 100 33.26 44.98 -18.39
C ARG A 100 33.34 46.50 -18.20
N GLY A 101 33.59 46.92 -16.97
CA GLY A 101 34.02 48.29 -16.64
C GLY A 101 35.35 48.23 -15.90
N SER A 102 36.43 48.57 -16.59
CA SER A 102 37.82 48.50 -16.11
C SER A 102 38.04 49.25 -14.78
N PRO A 103 38.72 48.67 -13.78
CA PRO A 103 39.18 49.42 -12.62
C PRO A 103 40.47 50.20 -12.97
N LYS A 104 40.42 51.54 -12.89
CA LYS A 104 41.62 52.39 -12.92
C LYS A 104 42.47 52.12 -11.66
N ARG A 105 43.67 51.55 -11.84
CA ARG A 105 44.68 51.39 -10.78
C ARG A 105 45.24 52.75 -10.38
N LEU A 106 45.00 53.18 -9.13
CA LEU A 106 45.75 54.25 -8.48
C LEU A 106 46.94 53.61 -7.73
N PHE A 107 48.14 53.76 -8.27
CA PHE A 107 49.39 53.44 -7.58
C PHE A 107 49.70 54.57 -6.59
N ARG A 108 49.71 54.27 -5.28
CA ARG A 108 50.31 55.15 -4.26
C ARG A 108 51.65 54.56 -3.85
N ARG A 109 52.74 55.19 -4.30
CA ARG A 109 54.13 54.93 -3.89
C ARG A 109 54.30 55.25 -2.40
N GLN A 110 54.87 54.32 -1.65
CA GLN A 110 55.60 54.59 -0.40
C GLN A 110 57.07 54.33 -0.70
N ASN A 111 57.91 55.36 -0.57
CA ASN A 111 59.37 55.23 -0.55
C ASN A 111 59.84 55.44 0.89
N ARG A 112 60.86 54.66 1.23
CA ARG A 112 61.72 54.73 2.40
C ARG A 112 62.51 56.04 2.44
#